data_AF-A0A940SVG2-F1
#
_entry.id   AF-A0A940SVG2-F1
#
_cell.length_a   1.000
_cell.length_b   1.000
_cell.length_c   1.000
_cell.angle_alpha   90.00
_cell.angle_beta   90.00
_cell.angle_gamma   90.00
#
_symmetry.space_group_name_H-M   'P 1'
#
loop_
_entity.id
_entity.type
_entity.pdbx_description
1 polymer ?
#
loop_
_entity_poly.entity_id
_entity_poly.type
_entity_poly.pdbx_seq_one_letter_code
_entity_poly.pdbx_strand_id
1 'polypeptide(L)'
;MAYPQKACDRQELVKDYRQRIGDFKDVVNLQAELKKVLSLSDHLDSLPSFAEKQAFLAFYETLLSDTYILSYIGQLQLGALEDHIQAIHTYTSGTRGLSIEVLALADGFYLDIMQSFPTTTSVDHFLSLLASLGITVESTSVKKVSVPKDKIQQRLGIYKKN
;
A
#
# COMPACT_ATOMS: atom_id res chain seq x y z
N MET A 1 3.71 21.41 -8.36
CA MET A 1 2.95 22.24 -7.41
C MET A 1 3.02 21.56 -6.05
N ALA A 2 3.69 22.16 -5.08
CA ALA A 2 3.70 21.66 -3.71
C ALA A 2 2.33 21.95 -3.10
N TYR A 3 1.64 20.92 -2.60
CA TYR A 3 0.48 21.14 -1.76
C TYR A 3 0.94 21.94 -0.54
N PRO A 4 0.33 23.08 -0.21
CA PRO A 4 0.64 23.76 1.03
C PRO A 4 0.21 22.84 2.17
N GLN A 5 1.18 22.19 2.81
CA GLN A 5 0.98 21.55 4.10
C GLN A 5 0.62 22.66 5.08
N LYS A 6 -0.68 22.95 5.21
CA LYS A 6 -1.20 23.64 6.38
C LYS A 6 -0.68 22.84 7.58
N ALA A 7 -0.03 23.53 8.51
CA ALA A 7 0.33 22.96 9.81
C ALA A 7 -0.97 22.60 10.54
N CYS A 8 -1.52 21.44 10.22
CA CYS A 8 -2.64 20.85 10.93
C CYS A 8 -2.08 20.21 12.19
N ASP A 9 -2.65 20.53 13.34
CA ASP A 9 -2.29 19.88 14.60
C ASP A 9 -2.37 18.35 14.41
N ARG A 10 -1.29 17.64 14.74
CA ARG A 10 -1.21 16.19 14.58
C ARG A 10 -2.35 15.49 15.33
N GLN A 11 -2.81 16.03 16.45
CA GLN A 11 -3.94 15.47 17.20
C GLN A 11 -5.27 15.65 16.44
N GLU A 12 -5.47 16.81 15.83
CA GLU A 12 -6.64 17.12 15.00
C GLU A 12 -6.66 16.24 13.74
N LEU A 13 -5.51 16.06 13.10
CA LEU A 13 -5.33 15.16 11.95
C LEU A 13 -5.68 13.71 12.30
N VAL A 14 -5.19 13.20 13.43
CA VAL A 14 -5.50 11.84 13.91
C VAL A 14 -6.99 11.68 14.21
N LYS A 15 -7.63 12.71 14.79
CA LYS A 15 -9.06 12.71 15.06
C LYS A 15 -9.87 12.68 13.75
N ASP A 16 -9.51 13.50 12.77
CA ASP A 16 -10.13 13.52 11.44
C ASP A 16 -9.98 12.17 10.73
N TYR A 17 -8.79 11.57 10.71
CA TYR A 17 -8.58 10.24 10.13
C TYR A 17 -9.41 9.15 10.82
N ARG A 18 -9.46 9.14 12.16
CA ARG A 18 -10.28 8.16 12.89
C ARG A 18 -11.76 8.32 12.60
N GLN A 19 -12.24 9.57 12.51
CA GLN A 19 -13.63 9.85 12.14
C GLN A 19 -13.92 9.33 10.74
N ARG A 20 -13.08 9.65 9.75
CA ARG A 20 -13.23 9.15 8.38
C ARG A 20 -13.24 7.63 8.32
N ILE A 21 -12.33 6.95 9.02
CA ILE A 21 -12.32 5.48 9.09
C ILE A 21 -13.63 4.95 9.70
N GLY A 22 -14.17 5.62 10.72
CA GLY A 22 -15.47 5.31 11.29
C GLY A 22 -16.61 5.50 10.29
N ASP A 23 -16.62 6.62 9.58
CA ASP A 23 -17.62 6.95 8.56
C ASP A 23 -17.57 5.95 7.39
N PHE A 24 -16.38 5.48 7.02
CA PHE A 24 -16.18 4.43 6.01
C PHE A 24 -16.73 3.06 6.43
N LYS A 25 -17.04 2.84 7.72
CA LYS A 25 -17.70 1.59 8.16
C LYS A 25 -19.22 1.67 8.05
N ASP A 26 -19.78 2.85 7.83
CA ASP A 26 -21.21 3.02 7.59
C ASP A 26 -21.59 2.51 6.19
N VAL A 27 -22.65 1.71 6.13
CA VAL A 27 -23.08 1.03 4.90
C VAL A 27 -23.50 2.02 3.82
N VAL A 28 -24.12 3.14 4.18
CA VAL A 28 -24.57 4.17 3.22
C VAL A 28 -23.35 4.86 2.60
N ASN A 29 -22.35 5.19 3.43
CA ASN A 29 -21.11 5.79 2.97
C ASN A 29 -20.33 4.81 2.07
N LEU A 30 -20.25 3.52 2.45
CA LEU A 30 -19.64 2.48 1.61
C LEU A 30 -20.31 2.38 0.23
N GLN A 31 -21.64 2.38 0.19
CA GLN A 31 -22.38 2.36 -1.07
C GLN A 31 -22.11 3.60 -1.93
N ALA A 32 -21.98 4.78 -1.31
CA ALA A 32 -21.66 6.00 -2.02
C ALA A 32 -20.24 5.96 -2.61
N GLU A 33 -19.26 5.44 -1.88
CA GLU A 33 -17.89 5.26 -2.38
C GLU A 33 -17.83 4.21 -3.51
N LEU A 34 -18.53 3.09 -3.37
CA LEU A 34 -18.64 2.09 -4.43
C LEU A 34 -19.21 2.67 -5.73
N LYS A 35 -20.22 3.55 -5.64
CA LYS A 35 -20.76 4.25 -6.81
C LYS A 35 -19.74 5.16 -7.49
N LYS A 36 -18.86 5.80 -6.74
CA LYS A 36 -17.76 6.61 -7.32
C LYS A 36 -16.79 5.71 -8.09
N VAL A 37 -16.44 4.55 -7.53
CA VAL A 37 -15.57 3.57 -8.19
C VAL A 37 -16.21 3.02 -9.46
N LEU A 38 -17.50 2.69 -9.43
CA LEU A 38 -18.24 2.26 -10.62
C LEU A 38 -18.26 3.35 -11.69
N SER A 39 -18.60 4.58 -11.31
CA SER A 39 -18.59 5.73 -12.24
C SER A 39 -17.21 5.99 -12.85
N LEU A 40 -16.14 5.80 -12.08
CA LEU A 40 -14.77 5.90 -12.57
C LEU A 40 -14.49 4.81 -13.61
N SER A 41 -14.89 3.57 -13.31
CA SER A 41 -14.76 2.43 -14.23
C SER A 41 -15.53 2.64 -15.53
N ASP A 42 -16.80 3.04 -15.43
CA ASP A 42 -17.65 3.29 -16.59
C ASP A 42 -17.06 4.38 -17.50
N HIS A 43 -16.51 5.44 -16.89
CA HIS A 43 -15.85 6.50 -17.64
C HIS A 43 -14.58 5.99 -18.33
N LEU A 44 -13.75 5.20 -17.64
CA LEU A 44 -12.58 4.57 -18.25
C LEU A 44 -12.95 3.66 -19.43
N ASP A 45 -14.06 2.94 -19.33
CA ASP A 45 -14.56 2.09 -20.41
C ASP A 45 -15.08 2.88 -21.61
N SER A 46 -15.59 4.09 -21.37
CA SER A 46 -16.01 5.00 -22.45
C SER A 46 -14.85 5.59 -23.25
N LEU A 47 -13.61 5.56 -22.73
CA LEU A 47 -12.44 6.15 -23.41
C LEU A 47 -11.94 5.22 -24.53
N PRO A 48 -11.72 5.74 -25.76
CA PRO A 48 -11.53 4.91 -26.94
C PRO A 48 -10.12 4.33 -27.08
N SER A 49 -9.14 4.82 -26.32
CA SER A 49 -7.77 4.33 -26.41
C SER A 49 -7.09 4.13 -25.04
N PHE A 50 -6.11 3.23 -25.03
CA PHE A 50 -5.25 3.02 -23.85
C PHE A 50 -4.53 4.30 -23.41
N ALA A 51 -4.09 5.14 -24.36
CA ALA A 51 -3.38 6.38 -24.06
C ALA A 51 -4.28 7.40 -23.34
N GLU A 52 -5.56 7.48 -23.70
CA GLU A 52 -6.52 8.37 -23.02
C GLU A 52 -6.89 7.85 -21.64
N LYS A 53 -7.09 6.53 -21.49
CA LYS A 53 -7.27 5.90 -20.16
C LYS A 53 -6.08 6.22 -19.25
N GLN A 54 -4.86 6.10 -19.79
CA GLN A 54 -3.64 6.42 -19.06
C GLN A 54 -3.57 7.91 -18.68
N ALA A 55 -3.84 8.82 -19.62
CA ALA A 55 -3.82 10.26 -19.36
C ALA A 55 -4.86 10.66 -18.32
N PHE A 56 -6.06 10.08 -18.39
CA PHE A 56 -7.11 10.29 -17.40
C PHE A 56 -6.71 9.78 -16.02
N LEU A 57 -5.99 8.65 -15.91
CA LEU A 57 -5.49 8.12 -14.64
C LEU A 57 -4.20 8.79 -14.14
N ALA A 58 -3.59 9.71 -14.91
CA ALA A 58 -2.32 10.33 -14.54
C ALA A 58 -2.40 11.14 -13.23
N PHE A 59 -3.59 11.56 -12.79
CA PHE A 59 -3.74 12.21 -11.48
C PHE A 59 -3.36 11.28 -10.31
N TYR A 60 -3.47 9.95 -10.46
CA TYR A 60 -3.01 9.00 -9.45
C TYR A 60 -1.51 9.09 -9.20
N GLU A 61 -0.71 9.49 -10.19
CA GLU A 61 0.73 9.72 -10.02
C GLU A 61 1.02 10.86 -9.03
N THR A 62 0.06 11.80 -8.89
CA THR A 62 0.15 12.92 -7.95
C THR A 62 -0.58 12.67 -6.63
N LEU A 63 -1.46 11.67 -6.58
CA LEU A 63 -2.10 11.19 -5.35
C LEU A 63 -1.21 10.29 -4.51
N LEU A 64 0.01 9.97 -5.00
CA LEU A 64 1.08 9.31 -4.24
C LEU A 64 1.53 10.18 -3.06
N SER A 65 0.66 10.27 -2.05
CA SER A 65 1.01 10.76 -0.72
C SER A 65 2.02 9.80 -0.09
N ASP A 66 2.70 10.22 0.96
CA ASP A 66 3.47 9.33 1.82
C ASP A 66 2.50 8.36 2.51
N THR A 67 2.09 7.33 1.78
CA THR A 67 1.00 6.44 2.15
C THR A 67 1.54 5.27 2.96
N TYR A 68 0.79 4.94 4.01
CA TYR A 68 0.86 3.64 4.65
C TYR A 68 -0.17 2.75 3.96
N ILE A 69 0.30 1.72 3.25
CA ILE A 69 -0.57 0.71 2.64
C ILE A 69 -0.56 -0.50 3.57
N LEU A 70 -1.74 -0.89 4.06
CA LEU A 70 -1.94 -2.18 4.71
C LEU A 70 -2.86 -3.00 3.80
N SER A 71 -2.32 -4.08 3.27
CA SER A 71 -3.04 -5.00 2.39
C SER A 71 -3.10 -6.36 3.06
N TYR A 72 -4.32 -6.90 3.19
CA TYR A 72 -4.54 -8.24 3.70
C TYR A 72 -5.05 -9.11 2.56
N ILE A 73 -4.22 -10.07 2.14
CA ILE A 73 -4.50 -10.94 0.99
C ILE A 73 -5.51 -12.04 1.35
N GLY A 74 -5.71 -12.30 2.65
CA GLY A 74 -6.58 -13.34 3.13
C GLY A 74 -5.83 -14.60 3.55
N GLN A 75 -6.60 -15.67 3.78
CA GLN A 75 -6.08 -17.00 4.02
C GLN A 75 -5.82 -17.70 2.68
N LEU A 76 -4.60 -18.17 2.46
CA LEU A 76 -4.32 -19.05 1.34
C LEU A 76 -4.62 -20.50 1.74
N GLN A 77 -5.39 -21.19 0.89
CA GLN A 77 -5.66 -22.63 1.00
C GLN A 77 -4.99 -23.31 -0.20
N LEU A 78 -3.75 -23.79 0.00
CA LEU A 78 -2.94 -24.43 -1.04
C LEU A 78 -2.98 -25.97 -0.93
N GLY A 79 -3.69 -26.50 0.08
CA GLY A 79 -3.95 -27.93 0.23
C GLY A 79 -2.65 -28.71 0.39
N ALA A 80 -2.47 -29.79 -0.39
CA ALA A 80 -1.29 -30.66 -0.32
C ALA A 80 0.04 -29.94 -0.66
N LEU A 81 0.00 -28.72 -1.20
CA LEU A 81 1.20 -27.94 -1.50
C LEU A 81 1.68 -27.09 -0.32
N GLU A 82 0.87 -26.92 0.74
CA GLU A 82 1.21 -26.08 1.90
C GLU A 82 2.50 -26.55 2.57
N ASP A 83 2.65 -27.87 2.77
CA ASP A 83 3.82 -28.48 3.41
C ASP A 83 5.12 -28.34 2.60
N HIS A 84 5.04 -27.89 1.34
CA HIS A 84 6.18 -27.69 0.45
C HIS A 84 6.61 -26.22 0.33
N ILE A 85 5.87 -25.29 0.94
CA ILE A 85 6.10 -23.86 0.82
C ILE A 85 6.77 -23.33 2.09
N GLN A 86 8.01 -22.87 1.96
CA GLN A 86 8.74 -22.27 3.09
C GLN A 86 8.31 -20.85 3.40
N ALA A 87 7.98 -20.07 2.37
CA ALA A 87 7.53 -18.68 2.51
C ALA A 87 6.79 -18.23 1.25
N ILE A 88 5.82 -17.35 1.44
CA ILE A 88 5.14 -16.62 0.36
C ILE A 88 5.43 -15.15 0.58
N HIS A 89 6.00 -14.52 -0.44
CA HIS A 89 6.33 -13.11 -0.42
C HIS A 89 5.51 -12.35 -1.44
N THR A 90 4.98 -11.21 -1.03
CA THR A 90 4.15 -10.34 -1.83
C THR A 90 4.81 -8.98 -1.94
N TYR A 91 4.96 -8.51 -3.18
CA TYR A 91 5.66 -7.28 -3.48
C TYR A 91 4.76 -6.37 -4.31
N THR A 92 4.42 -5.22 -3.77
CA THR A 92 3.73 -4.15 -4.49
C THR A 92 4.75 -3.17 -5.06
N SER A 93 4.78 -3.04 -6.39
CA SER A 93 5.64 -2.06 -7.05
C SER A 93 4.98 -0.68 -7.09
N GLY A 94 5.79 0.38 -7.06
CA GLY A 94 5.29 1.76 -7.20
C GLY A 94 4.81 2.43 -5.90
N THR A 95 4.78 1.72 -4.77
CA THR A 95 4.43 2.32 -3.47
C THR A 95 5.53 3.29 -3.00
N ARG A 96 5.13 4.54 -2.68
CA ARG A 96 5.96 5.51 -1.96
C ARG A 96 5.47 5.57 -0.51
N GLY A 97 6.38 5.36 0.45
CA GLY A 97 6.04 5.25 1.88
C GLY A 97 6.33 3.86 2.43
N LEU A 98 5.42 3.36 3.28
CA LEU A 98 5.50 2.05 3.95
C LEU A 98 4.33 1.19 3.48
N SER A 99 4.62 0.03 2.89
CA SER A 99 3.65 -1.01 2.57
C SER A 99 3.83 -2.17 3.54
N ILE A 100 2.72 -2.70 4.04
CA ILE A 100 2.67 -3.93 4.82
C ILE A 100 1.66 -4.83 4.11
N GLU A 101 2.16 -5.89 3.50
CA GLU A 101 1.34 -6.97 2.96
C GLU A 101 1.25 -8.06 4.02
N VAL A 102 0.03 -8.47 4.36
CA VAL A 102 -0.26 -9.46 5.39
C VAL A 102 -0.92 -10.67 4.75
N LEU A 103 -0.35 -11.83 5.03
CA LEU A 103 -0.84 -13.13 4.59
C LEU A 103 -1.08 -14.04 5.78
N ALA A 104 -2.20 -14.75 5.80
CA ALA A 104 -2.44 -15.82 6.75
C ALA A 104 -2.21 -17.17 6.06
N LEU A 105 -1.30 -17.98 6.59
CA LEU A 105 -1.01 -19.32 6.10
C LEU A 105 -0.78 -20.25 7.29
N ALA A 106 -1.41 -21.43 7.28
CA ALA A 106 -1.40 -22.39 8.37
C ALA A 106 -1.73 -21.73 9.73
N ASP A 107 -0.79 -21.76 10.68
CA ASP A 107 -0.92 -21.26 12.05
C ASP A 107 -0.26 -19.88 12.26
N GLY A 108 0.17 -19.21 11.19
CA GLY A 108 0.94 -17.97 11.24
C GLY A 108 0.40 -16.82 10.40
N PHE A 109 0.81 -15.61 10.79
CA PHE A 109 0.74 -14.42 9.96
C PHE A 109 2.12 -14.12 9.38
N TYR A 110 2.18 -13.89 8.08
CA TYR A 110 3.37 -13.52 7.35
C TYR A 110 3.22 -12.07 6.90
N LEU A 111 4.20 -11.24 7.25
CA LEU A 111 4.17 -9.81 6.96
C LEU A 111 5.36 -9.46 6.08
N ASP A 112 5.11 -9.02 4.86
CA ASP A 112 6.11 -8.37 4.02
C ASP A 112 6.03 -6.87 4.22
N ILE A 113 7.09 -6.29 4.78
CA ILE A 113 7.18 -4.85 5.00
C ILE A 113 8.11 -4.24 3.95
N MET A 114 7.56 -3.40 3.09
CA MET A 114 8.30 -2.67 2.07
C MET A 114 8.31 -1.18 2.40
N GLN A 115 9.48 -0.54 2.30
CA GLN A 115 9.61 0.89 2.52
C GLN A 115 10.42 1.56 1.41
N SER A 116 9.97 2.73 0.95
CA SER A 116 10.67 3.52 -0.07
C SER A 116 11.68 4.51 0.52
N PHE A 117 11.94 4.42 1.83
CA PHE A 117 12.87 5.28 2.57
C PHE A 117 13.88 4.43 3.38
N PRO A 118 15.07 4.94 3.69
CA PRO A 118 16.15 4.14 4.27
C PRO A 118 16.02 3.89 5.79
N THR A 119 15.19 4.65 6.50
CA THR A 119 15.08 4.58 7.97
C THR A 119 14.21 3.39 8.41
N THR A 120 14.69 2.59 9.35
CA THR A 120 13.97 1.41 9.89
C THR A 120 13.06 1.72 11.08
N THR A 121 13.02 2.97 11.53
CA THR A 121 12.35 3.40 12.77
C THR A 121 10.92 2.87 12.93
N SER A 122 10.09 2.90 11.88
CA SER A 122 8.72 2.40 11.94
C SER A 122 8.66 0.87 12.15
N VAL A 123 9.55 0.13 11.50
CA VAL A 123 9.66 -1.33 11.64
C VAL A 123 10.18 -1.69 13.04
N ASP A 124 11.20 -0.98 13.51
CA ASP A 124 11.80 -1.22 14.83
C ASP A 124 10.78 -0.98 15.96
N HIS A 125 9.99 0.11 15.85
CA HIS A 125 8.90 0.38 16.80
C HIS A 125 7.79 -0.69 16.74
N PHE A 126 7.44 -1.15 15.54
CA PHE A 126 6.44 -2.21 15.38
C PHE A 126 6.90 -3.52 16.03
N LEU A 127 8.13 -3.95 15.77
CA LEU A 127 8.70 -5.15 16.39
C LEU A 127 8.79 -5.03 17.91
N SER A 128 9.16 -3.85 18.42
CA SER A 128 9.20 -3.59 19.86
C SER A 128 7.81 -3.69 20.51
N LEU A 129 6.77 -3.22 19.81
CA LEU A 129 5.38 -3.33 20.27
C LEU A 129 4.94 -4.80 20.31
N LEU A 130 5.22 -5.58 19.27
CA LEU A 130 4.91 -7.02 19.25
C LEU A 130 5.59 -7.77 20.42
N ALA A 131 6.88 -7.48 20.66
CA ALA A 131 7.60 -8.04 21.78
C ALA A 131 6.97 -7.67 23.14
N SER A 132 6.54 -6.41 23.31
CA SER A 132 5.87 -5.96 24.53
C SER A 132 4.51 -6.63 24.78
N LEU A 133 3.88 -7.13 23.71
CA LEU A 133 2.63 -7.87 23.75
C LEU A 133 2.83 -9.39 23.89
N GLY A 134 4.08 -9.86 23.98
CA GLY A 134 4.40 -11.29 24.07
C GLY A 134 4.20 -12.05 22.75
N ILE A 135 4.17 -11.35 21.60
CA ILE A 135 4.05 -11.98 20.29
C ILE A 135 5.44 -12.33 19.77
N THR A 136 5.68 -13.62 19.56
CA THR A 136 6.93 -14.12 18.96
C THR A 136 6.98 -13.78 17.48
N VAL A 137 8.11 -13.23 17.04
CA VAL A 137 8.36 -12.88 15.63
C VAL A 137 9.65 -13.55 15.18
N GLU A 138 9.56 -14.28 14.07
CA GLU A 138 10.73 -14.79 13.36
C GLU A 138 11.01 -13.88 12.17
N SER A 139 12.11 -13.12 12.21
CA SER A 139 12.46 -12.18 11.14
C SER A 139 13.25 -12.87 10.03
N THR A 140 12.81 -12.70 8.79
CA THR A 140 13.59 -13.03 7.60
C THR A 140 14.34 -11.79 7.09
N SER A 141 15.52 -12.04 6.51
CA SER A 141 16.53 -11.02 6.16
C SER A 141 15.99 -9.77 5.47
N VAL A 142 16.51 -8.59 5.88
CA VAL A 142 16.32 -7.32 5.17
C VAL A 142 16.97 -7.41 3.79
N LYS A 143 16.16 -7.35 2.73
CA LYS A 143 16.63 -7.38 1.33
C LYS A 143 16.31 -6.07 0.62
N LYS A 144 17.31 -5.52 -0.08
CA LYS A 144 17.08 -4.43 -1.04
C LYS A 144 16.50 -5.01 -2.32
N VAL A 145 15.26 -4.64 -2.65
CA VAL A 145 14.62 -5.01 -3.91
C VAL A 145 14.79 -3.85 -4.89
N SER A 146 15.40 -4.13 -6.04
CA SER A 146 15.42 -3.19 -7.17
C SER A 146 14.25 -3.53 -8.09
N VAL A 147 13.31 -2.60 -8.25
CA VAL A 147 12.28 -2.74 -9.28
C VAL A 147 12.88 -2.41 -10.65
N PRO A 148 12.45 -3.09 -11.74
CA PRO A 148 12.88 -2.76 -13.09
C PRO A 148 12.62 -1.28 -13.41
N LYS A 149 13.56 -0.64 -14.13
CA LYS A 149 13.36 0.71 -14.64
C LYS A 149 12.25 0.68 -15.69
N ASP A 150 11.03 1.01 -15.30
CA ASP A 150 9.94 1.16 -16.25
C ASP A 150 10.23 2.36 -17.18
N LYS A 151 9.91 2.23 -18.47
CA LYS A 151 10.00 3.30 -19.46
C LYS A 151 9.19 4.53 -19.04
N ILE A 152 8.16 4.34 -18.20
CA ILE A 152 7.36 5.41 -17.58
C ILE A 152 8.23 6.28 -16.64
N GLN A 153 9.07 5.68 -15.80
CA GLN A 153 9.94 6.40 -14.86
C GLN A 153 11.05 7.20 -15.58
N GLN A 154 11.49 6.73 -16.76
CA GLN A 154 12.42 7.47 -17.62
C GLN A 154 11.75 8.68 -18.27
N ARG A 155 10.47 8.56 -18.64
CA ARG A 155 9.68 9.63 -19.27
C ARG A 155 9.36 10.78 -18.30
N LEU A 156 9.18 10.47 -17.01
CA LEU A 156 8.90 11.42 -15.93
C LEU A 156 10.15 12.08 -15.33
N GLY A 157 11.36 11.76 -15.81
CA GLY A 157 12.61 12.41 -15.37
C GLY A 157 13.05 12.05 -13.94
N ILE A 158 12.50 11.00 -13.35
CA ILE A 158 12.75 10.59 -11.95
C ILE A 158 14.19 10.03 -11.77
N TYR A 159 14.81 9.55 -12.86
CA TYR A 159 16.23 9.22 -12.91
C TYR A 159 16.92 9.99 -14.02
N LYS A 160 18.00 10.71 -13.68
CA LYS A 160 18.91 11.27 -14.68
C LYS A 160 19.59 10.11 -15.42
N LYS A 161 19.60 10.17 -16.75
CA LYS A 161 20.48 9.33 -17.57
C LYS A 161 21.93 9.58 -17.12
N ASN A 162 22.62 8.52 -16.75
CA ASN A 162 24.08 8.50 -16.81
C ASN A 162 24.49 8.45 -18.29
#